data_AF-A0A4Z1NL95-F1
#
_entry.id   AF-A0A4Z1NL95-F1
#
_cell.length_a   1.000
_cell.length_b   1.000
_cell.length_c   1.000
_cell.angle_alpha   90.00
_cell.angle_beta   90.00
_cell.angle_gamma   90.00
#
_symmetry.space_group_name_H-M   'P 1'
#
loop_
_entity.id
_entity.type
_entity.pdbx_description
1 polymer ?
#
loop_
_entity_poly.entity_id
_entity_poly.type
_entity_poly.pdbx_seq_one_letter_code
_entity_poly.pdbx_strand_id
1 'polypeptide(L)'
;MHFTTTTVLALMSALGAIASPVENIERDTTKALNVGWQEGPVGNINKAALKDCVANFGSWSSESYCGGVKWNLGGSNYASSTDCKNACRDGMNARIDRGLTSVTCDDWEGVAAHCWFMYWT
;
A
#
# COMPACT_ATOMS: atom_id res chain seq x y z
N MET A 1 -67.61 -9.92 -8.20
CA MET A 1 -67.15 -11.32 -8.31
C MET A 1 -66.26 -11.58 -7.10
N HIS A 2 -66.72 -12.44 -6.20
CA HIS A 2 -65.93 -13.00 -5.12
C HIS A 2 -64.86 -13.91 -5.72
N PHE A 3 -63.60 -13.81 -5.26
CA PHE A 3 -62.72 -14.98 -5.18
C PHE A 3 -61.83 -14.85 -3.95
N THR A 4 -61.87 -15.92 -3.16
CA THR A 4 -61.32 -16.12 -1.82
C THR A 4 -60.07 -16.99 -1.93
N THR A 5 -59.20 -16.92 -0.91
CA THR A 5 -58.20 -17.95 -0.50
C THR A 5 -56.94 -18.06 -1.39
N THR A 6 -55.71 -18.32 -0.93
CA THR A 6 -55.18 -18.94 0.29
C THR A 6 -53.71 -18.54 0.46
N THR A 7 -53.27 -18.31 1.68
CA THR A 7 -51.86 -18.23 2.09
C THR A 7 -51.20 -19.61 1.93
N VAL A 8 -50.07 -19.72 1.21
CA VAL A 8 -49.19 -20.89 1.32
C VAL A 8 -47.80 -20.40 1.71
N LEU A 9 -47.49 -20.63 2.97
CA LEU A 9 -46.18 -20.50 3.57
C LEU A 9 -45.31 -21.66 3.05
N ALA A 10 -44.24 -21.37 2.31
CA ALA A 10 -43.22 -22.35 2.00
C ALA A 10 -41.95 -22.02 2.78
N LEU A 11 -41.81 -22.64 3.95
CA LEU A 11 -40.50 -22.87 4.57
C LEU A 11 -39.81 -23.97 3.76
N MET A 12 -38.69 -23.64 3.13
CA MET A 12 -37.66 -24.63 2.83
C MET A 12 -36.31 -24.08 3.28
N SER A 13 -35.93 -24.52 4.48
CA SER A 13 -34.56 -24.49 4.96
C SER A 13 -33.84 -25.68 4.33
N ALA A 14 -32.75 -25.44 3.59
CA ALA A 14 -31.73 -26.45 3.38
C ALA A 14 -30.37 -25.76 3.18
N LEU A 15 -29.52 -25.93 4.18
CA LEU A 15 -28.09 -25.61 4.23
C LEU A 15 -27.37 -26.20 3.01
N GLY A 16 -26.32 -25.51 2.53
CA GLY A 16 -25.40 -26.18 1.62
C GLY A 16 -24.35 -25.38 0.86
N ALA A 17 -23.82 -24.29 1.40
CA ALA A 17 -22.46 -23.84 1.09
C ALA A 17 -22.03 -22.78 2.10
N ILE A 18 -21.43 -23.20 3.23
CA ILE A 18 -20.38 -22.38 3.82
C ILE A 18 -19.14 -22.54 2.93
N ALA A 19 -19.19 -21.97 1.74
CA ALA A 19 -17.99 -21.36 1.25
C ALA A 19 -17.79 -20.19 2.22
N SER A 20 -16.96 -20.39 3.25
CA SER A 20 -16.36 -19.27 3.94
C SER A 20 -15.95 -18.32 2.82
N PRO A 21 -16.38 -17.04 2.83
CA PRO A 21 -15.63 -16.10 2.03
C PRO A 21 -14.19 -16.31 2.51
N VAL A 22 -13.31 -16.77 1.62
CA VAL A 22 -11.91 -16.40 1.72
C VAL A 22 -12.02 -14.91 2.00
N GLU A 23 -11.61 -14.51 3.20
CA GLU A 23 -11.44 -13.10 3.49
C GLU A 23 -10.40 -12.65 2.49
N ASN A 24 -10.86 -12.30 1.29
CA ASN A 24 -10.25 -11.28 0.47
C ASN A 24 -10.43 -10.05 1.35
N ILE A 25 -9.54 -9.95 2.34
CA ILE A 25 -9.15 -8.68 2.93
C ILE A 25 -8.61 -7.96 1.71
N GLU A 26 -9.50 -7.31 0.96
CA GLU A 26 -9.14 -6.13 0.20
C GLU A 26 -8.61 -5.19 1.27
N ARG A 27 -7.31 -5.34 1.60
CA ARG A 27 -6.59 -4.40 2.43
C ARG A 27 -6.80 -3.09 1.71
N ASP A 28 -7.60 -2.24 2.33
CA ASP A 28 -7.69 -0.85 1.94
C ASP A 28 -6.33 -0.24 2.29
N THR A 29 -5.36 -0.44 1.40
CA THR A 29 -3.97 0.02 1.50
C THR A 29 -3.86 1.55 1.42
N THR A 30 -4.97 2.29 1.55
CA THR A 30 -4.99 3.73 1.26
C THR A 30 -4.50 4.62 2.38
N LYS A 31 -4.19 4.14 3.59
CA LYS A 31 -3.55 5.02 4.58
C LYS A 31 -2.54 4.29 5.45
N ALA A 32 -1.27 4.47 5.11
CA ALA A 32 -0.29 4.66 6.17
C ALA A 32 -0.85 5.67 7.17
N LEU A 33 -1.00 5.24 8.42
CA LEU A 33 -1.56 6.03 9.52
C LEU A 33 -0.74 7.29 9.75
N ASN A 34 0.58 7.15 9.68
CA ASN A 34 1.52 8.24 9.77
C ASN A 34 2.44 8.20 8.55
N VAL A 35 2.63 9.35 7.90
CA VAL A 35 3.62 9.48 6.83
C VAL A 35 4.57 10.63 7.14
N GLY A 36 5.83 10.27 7.36
CA GLY A 36 6.95 11.18 7.51
C GLY A 36 7.62 11.40 6.16
N TRP A 37 8.01 12.65 5.89
CA TRP A 37 8.64 13.01 4.64
C TRP A 37 9.81 13.93 4.90
N GLN A 38 10.92 13.65 4.25
CA GLN A 38 12.07 14.53 4.23
C GLN A 38 12.28 15.04 2.81
N GLU A 39 12.21 16.35 2.67
CA GLU A 39 12.40 17.05 1.42
C GLU A 39 13.58 18.02 1.59
N GLY A 40 14.32 18.25 0.51
CA GLY A 40 15.44 19.18 0.55
C GLY A 40 15.96 19.51 -0.84
N PRO A 41 16.88 20.49 -0.93
CA PRO A 41 17.57 20.80 -2.17
C PRO A 41 18.49 19.64 -2.54
N VAL A 42 17.92 18.67 -3.25
CA VAL A 42 18.68 17.60 -3.88
C VAL A 42 19.27 18.17 -5.16
N GLY A 43 20.55 17.89 -5.42
CA GLY A 43 21.28 18.40 -6.59
C GLY A 43 20.70 17.92 -7.93
N ASN A 44 21.55 17.72 -8.93
CA ASN A 44 21.10 17.23 -10.24
C ASN A 44 20.69 15.74 -10.19
N ILE A 45 19.51 15.46 -9.64
CA ILE A 45 18.83 14.16 -9.69
C ILE A 45 17.86 14.16 -10.87
N ASN A 46 17.84 13.08 -11.65
CA ASN A 46 16.86 12.88 -12.70
C ASN A 46 15.50 12.50 -12.07
N LYS A 47 14.70 13.52 -11.76
CA LYS A 47 13.38 13.40 -11.11
C LYS A 47 12.39 12.55 -11.91
N ALA A 48 12.43 12.61 -13.24
CA ALA A 48 11.56 11.79 -14.09
C ALA A 48 11.89 10.30 -13.94
N ALA A 49 13.18 9.95 -14.08
CA ALA A 49 13.63 8.58 -13.85
C ALA A 49 13.36 8.10 -12.41
N LEU A 50 13.42 9.01 -11.44
CA LEU A 50 13.08 8.68 -10.06
C LEU A 50 11.59 8.34 -9.87
N LYS A 51 10.67 9.13 -10.44
CA LYS A 51 9.22 8.85 -10.41
C LYS A 51 8.87 7.51 -11.06
N ASP A 52 9.50 7.20 -12.19
CA ASP A 52 9.30 5.90 -12.87
C ASP A 52 9.83 4.73 -12.03
N CYS A 53 10.93 4.96 -11.30
CA CYS A 53 11.55 3.95 -10.43
C CYS A 53 10.72 3.64 -9.18
N VAL A 54 9.96 4.61 -8.64
CA VAL A 54 9.10 4.42 -7.46
C VAL A 54 8.13 3.25 -7.65
N ALA A 55 7.61 3.06 -8.87
CA ALA A 55 6.73 1.94 -9.18
C ALA A 55 7.45 0.58 -9.18
N ASN A 56 8.78 0.58 -9.33
CA ASN A 56 9.61 -0.59 -9.59
C ASN A 56 10.72 -0.80 -8.56
N PHE A 57 10.63 -0.17 -7.37
CA PHE A 57 11.59 -0.43 -6.29
C PHE A 57 11.70 -1.93 -6.03
N GLY A 58 12.94 -2.39 -5.81
CA GLY A 58 13.21 -3.81 -5.59
C GLY A 58 12.59 -4.36 -4.30
N SER A 59 12.95 -5.59 -3.92
CA SER A 59 12.50 -6.21 -2.68
C SER A 59 13.27 -5.66 -1.47
N TRP A 60 12.97 -6.15 -0.27
CA TRP A 60 13.74 -5.84 0.94
C TRP A 60 15.25 -5.96 0.71
N SER A 61 16.02 -5.07 1.35
CA SER A 61 17.50 -5.08 1.30
C SER A 61 18.11 -5.00 -0.10
N SER A 62 17.30 -4.73 -1.13
CA SER A 62 17.81 -4.44 -2.47
C SER A 62 17.99 -2.94 -2.64
N GLU A 63 19.17 -2.57 -3.14
CA GLU A 63 19.49 -1.20 -3.49
C GLU A 63 18.91 -0.92 -4.87
N SER A 64 18.11 0.14 -4.99
CA SER A 64 17.56 0.57 -6.27
C SER A 64 18.24 1.85 -6.72
N TYR A 65 18.95 1.78 -7.84
CA TYR A 65 19.54 2.97 -8.45
C TYR A 65 18.51 3.68 -9.31
N CYS A 66 18.05 4.84 -8.84
CA CYS A 66 16.96 5.60 -9.44
C CYS A 66 17.35 7.06 -9.54
N GLY A 67 17.17 7.68 -10.71
CA GLY A 67 17.40 9.12 -10.87
C GLY A 67 18.83 9.59 -10.61
N GLY A 68 19.82 8.69 -10.61
CA GLY A 68 21.22 8.99 -10.29
C GLY A 68 21.59 8.83 -8.80
N VAL A 69 20.68 8.32 -7.97
CA VAL A 69 20.93 8.06 -6.54
C VAL A 69 20.55 6.63 -6.17
N LYS A 70 21.15 6.14 -5.08
CA LYS A 70 20.93 4.80 -4.56
C LYS A 70 19.92 4.81 -3.42
N TRP A 71 18.75 4.23 -3.65
CA TRP A 71 17.69 4.11 -2.66
C TRP A 71 17.75 2.80 -1.90
N ASN A 72 17.56 2.92 -0.59
CA ASN A 72 17.37 1.79 0.30
C ASN A 72 15.89 1.67 0.65
N LEU A 73 15.36 0.47 0.47
CA LEU A 73 14.06 0.05 0.98
C LEU A 73 14.27 -0.79 2.24
N GLY A 74 13.63 -0.37 3.32
CA GLY A 74 13.58 -1.15 4.55
C GLY A 74 12.23 -1.05 5.23
N GLY A 75 11.98 -1.97 6.14
CA GLY A 75 10.75 -2.00 6.90
C GLY A 75 10.76 -3.07 7.99
N SER A 76 9.77 -2.99 8.87
CA SER A 76 9.51 -3.96 9.94
C SER A 76 8.02 -4.27 10.01
N ASN A 77 7.69 -5.52 10.34
CA ASN A 77 6.33 -6.02 10.57
C ASN A 77 5.37 -5.97 9.37
N TYR A 78 5.78 -5.45 8.21
CA TYR A 78 5.08 -5.67 6.95
C TYR A 78 5.25 -7.13 6.48
N ALA A 79 4.16 -7.72 6.00
CA ALA A 79 4.16 -9.09 5.46
C ALA A 79 5.06 -9.24 4.23
N SER A 80 5.20 -8.19 3.42
CA SER A 80 6.08 -8.18 2.24
C SER A 80 6.61 -6.78 1.91
N SER A 81 7.68 -6.73 1.10
CA SER A 81 8.19 -5.46 0.55
C SER A 81 7.19 -4.78 -0.37
N THR A 82 6.27 -5.56 -0.95
CA THR A 82 5.21 -5.04 -1.81
C THR A 82 4.20 -4.24 -1.00
N ASP A 83 3.82 -4.73 0.19
CA ASP A 83 2.88 -4.04 1.08
C ASP A 83 3.47 -2.71 1.57
N CYS A 84 4.73 -2.73 2.01
CA CYS A 84 5.45 -1.51 2.39
C CYS A 84 5.58 -0.51 1.22
N LYS A 85 5.92 -0.98 0.01
CA LYS A 85 5.91 -0.13 -1.19
C LYS A 85 4.55 0.51 -1.43
N ASN A 86 3.48 -0.28 -1.38
CA ASN A 86 2.14 0.24 -1.62
C ASN A 86 1.73 1.27 -0.55
N ALA A 87 2.07 1.05 0.72
CA ALA A 87 1.77 1.98 1.81
C ALA A 87 2.45 3.35 1.66
N CYS A 88 3.67 3.40 1.10
CA CYS A 88 4.44 4.64 0.94
C CYS A 88 4.37 5.30 -0.42
N ARG A 89 4.09 4.54 -1.48
CA ARG A 89 4.20 5.02 -2.87
C ARG A 89 3.30 6.23 -3.12
N ASP A 90 2.15 6.26 -2.48
CA ASP A 90 1.16 7.31 -2.66
C ASP A 90 1.68 8.65 -2.12
N GLY A 91 1.82 9.63 -3.01
CA GLY A 91 2.33 10.96 -2.69
C GLY A 91 3.84 11.15 -2.91
N MET A 92 4.64 10.08 -3.10
CA MET A 92 6.07 10.21 -3.40
C MET A 92 6.31 11.02 -4.68
N ASN A 93 5.53 10.78 -5.74
CA ASN A 93 5.70 11.47 -7.02
C ASN A 93 5.62 12.99 -6.90
N ALA A 94 4.65 13.52 -6.15
CA ALA A 94 4.51 14.97 -5.94
C ALA A 94 5.65 15.56 -5.09
N ARG A 95 6.27 14.74 -4.24
CA ARG A 95 7.36 15.15 -3.33
C ARG A 95 8.73 15.08 -3.98
N ILE A 96 8.91 14.18 -4.94
CA ILE A 96 10.13 14.11 -5.76
C ILE A 96 10.40 15.46 -6.46
N ASP A 97 9.35 16.15 -6.92
CA ASP A 97 9.50 17.48 -7.51
C ASP A 97 10.07 18.52 -6.54
N ARG A 98 9.80 18.34 -5.24
CA ARG A 98 10.29 19.17 -4.13
C ARG A 98 11.59 18.66 -3.51
N GLY A 99 12.15 17.59 -4.08
CA GLY A 99 13.41 17.02 -3.62
C GLY A 99 13.27 16.06 -2.45
N LEU A 100 12.31 15.14 -2.53
CA LEU A 100 12.18 14.03 -1.58
C LEU A 100 13.51 13.27 -1.43
N THR A 101 13.99 13.11 -0.19
CA THR A 101 15.17 12.32 0.19
C THR A 101 14.81 11.09 1.00
N SER A 102 13.76 11.19 1.82
CA SER A 102 13.22 10.05 2.55
C SER A 102 11.72 10.13 2.75
N VAL A 103 11.09 8.96 2.86
CA VAL A 103 9.71 8.79 3.31
C VAL A 103 9.67 7.65 4.31
N THR A 104 8.86 7.82 5.35
CA THR A 104 8.54 6.77 6.33
C THR A 104 7.03 6.61 6.41
N CYS A 105 6.53 5.40 6.42
CA CYS A 105 5.09 5.13 6.47
C CYS A 105 4.80 4.05 7.50
N ASP A 106 3.93 4.38 8.43
CA ASP A 106 3.50 3.49 9.50
C ASP A 106 2.11 2.95 9.18
N ASP A 107 1.87 1.66 9.37
CA ASP A 107 0.56 1.04 9.19
C ASP A 107 0.10 0.28 10.46
N TRP A 108 -1.21 0.10 10.59
CA TRP A 108 -1.92 -0.50 11.73
C TRP A 108 -1.74 -2.02 11.84
N GLU A 109 -1.04 -2.68 10.92
CA GLU A 109 -0.89 -4.13 10.93
C GLU A 109 -0.17 -4.67 12.17
N GLY A 110 -0.97 -4.99 13.20
CA GLY A 110 -0.67 -5.88 14.33
C GLY A 110 0.37 -5.39 15.34
N VAL A 111 1.34 -4.59 14.93
CA VAL A 111 2.50 -4.11 15.71
C VAL A 111 3.21 -3.03 14.87
N ALA A 112 2.70 -1.80 14.85
CA ALA A 112 3.38 -0.61 14.29
C ALA A 112 4.30 -0.94 13.08
N ALA A 113 3.70 -1.33 11.95
CA ALA A 113 4.49 -1.74 10.80
C ALA A 113 5.15 -0.51 10.19
N HIS A 114 6.47 -0.47 10.18
CA HIS A 114 7.26 0.68 9.73
C HIS A 114 7.85 0.39 8.36
N CYS A 115 7.70 1.32 7.43
CA CYS A 115 8.27 1.24 6.09
C CYS A 115 9.08 2.49 5.84
N TRP A 116 10.22 2.39 5.15
CA TRP A 116 11.00 3.55 4.76
C TRP A 116 11.69 3.39 3.42
N PHE A 117 11.76 4.52 2.71
CA PHE A 117 12.59 4.71 1.53
C PHE A 117 13.53 5.87 1.83
N MET A 118 14.83 5.67 1.67
CA MET A 118 15.79 6.75 1.86
C MET A 118 16.99 6.60 0.93
N TYR A 119 17.57 7.74 0.56
CA TYR A 119 18.91 7.80 0.00
C TYR A 119 19.66 8.97 0.63
N TRP A 120 20.97 8.90 0.51
CA TRP A 120 21.90 9.93 0.97
C TRP A 120 22.71 10.40 -0.24
N THR A 121 22.96 11.71 -0.33
CA THR A 121 23.85 12.33 -1.31
C THR A 121 25.18 12.66 -0.69
#